data_AF-A0A7W9BJY3-F1
#
_entry.id   AF-A0A7W9BJY3-F1
#
_cell.length_a   1.000
_cell.length_b   1.000
_cell.length_c   1.000
_cell.angle_alpha   90.00
_cell.angle_beta   90.00
_cell.angle_gamma   90.00
#
_symmetry.space_group_name_H-M   'P 1'
#
loop_
_entity.id
_entity.type
_entity.pdbx_description
1 polymer ?
#
loop_
_entity_poly.entity_id
_entity_poly.type
_entity_poly.pdbx_seq_one_letter_code
_entity_poly.pdbx_strand_id
1 'polypeptide(L)'
;MKDIFRILIAPLVWFASFSAVYGLHGLLCGHEVSGVVLGLPLERAYLVAAYVCAIAVQVVLIVALYSSRLASPSPFVRFVSHATGWVGLIATIWSLVPVVFTTYCG
;
A
#
# COMPACT_ATOMS: atom_id res chain seq x y z
N MET A 1 7.39 -24.67 -1.83
CA MET A 1 7.88 -23.36 -1.32
C MET A 1 7.28 -22.16 -2.04
N LYS A 2 7.16 -22.15 -3.38
CA LYS A 2 6.58 -21.03 -4.14
C LYS A 2 5.13 -20.69 -3.75
N ASP A 3 4.32 -21.67 -3.36
CA ASP A 3 2.92 -21.42 -2.97
C ASP A 3 2.77 -20.67 -1.65
N ILE A 4 3.69 -20.88 -0.69
CA ILE A 4 3.73 -20.12 0.57
C ILE A 4 4.00 -18.64 0.28
N PHE A 5 5.00 -18.36 -0.57
CA PHE A 5 5.29 -16.99 -1.01
C PHE A 5 4.09 -16.34 -1.72
N ARG A 6 3.35 -17.08 -2.56
CA ARG A 6 2.16 -16.57 -3.27
C ARG A 6 1.01 -16.19 -2.34
N ILE A 7 0.91 -16.83 -1.17
CA ILE A 7 -0.13 -16.51 -0.17
C ILE A 7 0.30 -15.33 0.70
N LEU A 8 1.58 -15.28 1.08
CA LEU A 8 2.14 -14.27 1.99
C LEU A 8 2.53 -12.96 1.32
N ILE A 9 2.71 -12.92 0.00
CA ILE A 9 3.19 -11.71 -0.67
C ILE A 9 2.23 -10.53 -0.52
N ALA A 10 0.92 -10.76 -0.59
CA ALA A 10 -0.08 -9.70 -0.42
C ALA A 10 -0.06 -9.06 0.99
N PRO A 11 -0.15 -9.82 2.10
CA PRO A 11 -0.06 -9.23 3.43
C PRO A 11 1.33 -8.62 3.73
N LEU A 12 2.42 -9.17 3.20
CA LEU A 12 3.75 -8.59 3.36
C LEU A 12 3.90 -7.25 2.63
N VAL A 13 3.41 -7.16 1.40
CA VAL A 13 3.42 -5.90 0.63
C VAL A 13 2.53 -4.86 1.30
N TRP A 14 1.37 -5.24 1.82
CA TRP A 14 0.54 -4.35 2.62
C TRP A 14 1.28 -3.82 3.85
N PHE A 15 1.91 -4.71 4.63
CA PHE A 15 2.64 -4.32 5.83
C PHE A 15 3.83 -3.41 5.53
N ALA A 16 4.57 -3.70 4.44
CA ALA A 16 5.67 -2.88 3.97
C ALA A 16 5.20 -1.47 3.55
N SER A 17 4.12 -1.38 2.76
CA SER A 17 3.52 -0.11 2.35
C SER A 17 3.03 0.70 3.55
N PHE A 18 2.35 0.05 4.50
CA PHE A 18 1.89 0.69 5.73
C PHE A 18 3.06 1.29 6.52
N SER A 19 4.11 0.49 6.74
CA SER A 19 5.31 0.91 7.47
C SER A 19 6.03 2.07 6.77
N ALA A 20 6.14 2.01 5.43
CA ALA A 20 6.78 3.06 4.64
C ALA A 20 6.01 4.38 4.71
N VAL A 21 4.68 4.35 4.56
CA VAL A 21 3.86 5.58 4.58
C VAL A 21 3.84 6.21 5.97
N TYR A 22 3.67 5.41 7.04
CA TYR A 22 3.71 5.92 8.41
C TYR A 22 5.12 6.38 8.82
N GLY A 23 6.17 5.70 8.35
CA GLY A 23 7.55 6.14 8.54
C GLY A 23 7.83 7.48 7.86
N LEU A 24 7.39 7.64 6.61
CA LEU A 24 7.48 8.91 5.88
C LEU A 24 6.73 10.03 6.62
N HIS A 25 5.53 9.73 7.12
CA HIS A 25 4.76 10.67 7.91
C HIS A 25 5.52 11.15 9.16
N GLY A 26 6.13 10.23 9.93
CA GLY A 26 6.96 10.60 11.07
C GLY A 26 8.16 11.49 10.70
N LEU A 27 8.81 11.21 9.57
CA LEU A 27 9.91 12.03 9.06
C LEU A 27 9.46 13.43 8.65
N LEU A 28 8.28 13.54 8.02
CA LEU A 28 7.71 14.81 7.57
C LEU A 28 7.29 15.72 8.73
N CYS A 29 6.77 15.17 9.84
CA CYS A 29 6.49 16.01 11.02
C CYS A 29 7.75 16.34 11.85
N GLY A 30 8.84 15.58 11.71
CA GLY A 30 10.11 15.87 12.38
C GLY A 30 11.01 16.85 11.63
N HIS A 31 10.73 17.15 10.36
CA HIS A 31 11.45 18.14 9.55
C HIS A 31 10.51 19.28 9.16
N GLU A 32 10.95 20.52 9.27
CA GLU A 32 10.20 21.68 8.76
C GLU A 32 10.28 21.72 7.22
N VAL A 33 9.49 20.88 6.56
CA VAL A 33 9.42 20.81 5.10
C VAL A 33 8.45 21.88 4.58
N SER A 34 8.90 23.14 4.60
CA SER A 34 8.08 24.26 4.15
C SER A 34 7.99 24.33 2.61
N GLY A 35 6.76 24.39 2.09
CA GLY A 35 6.50 24.56 0.67
C GLY A 35 5.03 24.33 0.31
N VAL A 36 4.61 24.88 -0.83
CA VAL A 36 3.27 24.69 -1.39
C VAL A 36 3.40 24.21 -2.82
N VAL A 37 2.74 23.10 -3.15
CA VAL A 37 2.69 22.54 -4.51
C VAL A 37 1.24 22.23 -4.84
N LEU A 38 0.80 22.67 -6.02
CA LEU A 38 -0.59 22.49 -6.49
C LEU A 38 -1.66 22.99 -5.49
N GLY A 39 -1.34 24.04 -4.72
CA GLY A 39 -2.23 24.60 -3.69
C GLY A 39 -2.33 23.77 -2.40
N LEU A 40 -1.50 22.74 -2.24
CA LEU A 40 -1.42 21.90 -1.05
C LEU A 40 -0.07 22.11 -0.33
N PRO A 41 -0.03 22.00 1.01
CA PRO A 41 1.22 21.92 1.76
C PRO A 41 2.05 20.72 1.28
N LEU A 42 3.36 20.91 1.15
CA LEU A 42 4.26 19.93 0.53
C LEU A 42 4.20 18.56 1.22
N GLU A 43 4.08 18.55 2.54
CA GLU A 43 3.94 17.35 3.36
C GLU A 43 2.71 16.54 2.93
N ARG A 44 1.59 17.22 2.74
CA ARG A 44 0.34 16.59 2.30
C ARG A 44 0.45 16.08 0.86
N ALA A 45 1.14 16.80 -0.02
CA ALA A 45 1.38 16.34 -1.39
C ALA A 45 2.20 15.04 -1.42
N TYR A 46 3.26 14.94 -0.61
CA TYR A 46 4.04 13.71 -0.48
C TYR A 46 3.23 12.55 0.09
N LEU A 47 2.43 12.80 1.12
CA LEU A 47 1.58 11.78 1.73
C LEU A 47 0.49 11.26 0.77
N VAL A 48 -0.14 12.16 -0.01
CA VAL A 48 -1.09 11.77 -1.06
C VAL A 48 -0.39 10.95 -2.14
N ALA A 49 0.79 11.38 -2.60
CA ALA A 49 1.56 10.63 -3.58
C ALA A 49 1.95 9.22 -3.07
N ALA A 50 2.38 9.12 -1.81
CA ALA A 50 2.71 7.85 -1.18
C ALA A 50 1.49 6.93 -1.03
N TYR A 51 0.33 7.49 -0.67
CA TYR A 51 -0.95 6.76 -0.60
C TYR A 51 -1.37 6.20 -1.97
N VAL A 52 -1.34 7.02 -3.02
CA VAL A 52 -1.65 6.60 -4.38
C VAL A 52 -0.66 5.52 -4.87
N CYS A 53 0.62 5.69 -4.56
CA CYS A 53 1.65 4.71 -4.90
C CYS A 53 1.41 3.37 -4.20
N ALA A 54 1.07 3.38 -2.90
CA ALA A 54 0.74 2.16 -2.15
C ALA A 54 -0.47 1.42 -2.74
N ILE A 55 -1.52 2.13 -3.14
CA ILE A 55 -2.67 1.54 -3.84
C ILE A 55 -2.25 0.95 -5.18
N ALA A 56 -1.47 1.70 -5.98
CA ALA A 56 -1.01 1.24 -7.29
C ALA A 56 -0.20 -0.06 -7.17
N VAL A 57 0.68 -0.17 -6.17
CA VAL A 57 1.44 -1.40 -5.89
C VAL A 57 0.51 -2.58 -5.59
N GLN A 58 -0.54 -2.38 -4.79
CA GLN A 58 -1.52 -3.44 -4.51
C GLN A 58 -2.30 -3.86 -5.76
N VAL A 59 -2.71 -2.90 -6.59
CA VAL A 59 -3.42 -3.20 -7.85
C VAL A 59 -2.52 -3.99 -8.80
N VAL A 60 -1.25 -3.57 -8.97
CA VAL A 60 -0.27 -4.29 -9.78
C VAL A 60 -0.06 -5.71 -9.24
N LEU A 61 0.01 -5.88 -7.92
CA LEU A 61 0.13 -7.20 -7.30
C LEU A 61 -1.07 -8.09 -7.59
N ILE A 62 -2.30 -7.57 -7.46
CA ILE A 62 -3.52 -8.29 -7.81
C ILE A 62 -3.47 -8.70 -9.28
N VAL A 63 -3.21 -7.78 -10.21
CA VAL A 63 -3.10 -8.07 -11.65
C VAL A 63 -2.05 -9.15 -11.92
N ALA A 64 -0.91 -9.10 -11.23
CA ALA A 64 0.13 -10.12 -11.33
C ALA A 64 -0.36 -11.50 -10.82
N LEU A 65 -1.13 -11.55 -9.74
CA LEU A 65 -1.73 -12.79 -9.21
C LEU A 65 -2.83 -13.37 -10.12
N TYR A 66 -3.47 -12.56 -10.96
CA TYR A 66 -4.39 -13.03 -12.01
C TYR A 66 -3.66 -13.48 -13.29
N SER A 67 -2.40 -13.10 -13.48
CA SER A 67 -1.58 -13.51 -14.63
C SER A 67 -1.21 -14.99 -14.60
N SER A 68 -1.19 -15.63 -15.77
CA SER A 68 -0.79 -17.03 -15.94
C SER A 68 0.64 -17.34 -15.47
N ARG A 69 1.51 -16.32 -15.35
CA ARG A 69 2.87 -16.49 -14.83
C ARG A 69 2.93 -16.80 -13.33
N LEU A 70 2.00 -16.27 -12.53
CA LEU A 70 1.95 -16.48 -11.09
C LEU A 70 0.81 -17.39 -10.64
N ALA A 71 -0.09 -17.78 -11.56
CA ALA A 71 -1.15 -18.73 -11.26
C ALA A 71 -0.58 -20.05 -10.71
N SER A 72 -1.14 -20.52 -9.58
CA SER A 72 -0.88 -21.86 -9.07
C SER A 72 -1.83 -22.85 -9.74
N PRO A 73 -1.37 -24.08 -10.09
CA PRO A 73 -2.26 -25.12 -10.59
C PRO A 73 -3.26 -25.61 -9.54
N SER A 74 -3.03 -25.33 -8.25
CA SER A 74 -3.97 -25.64 -7.17
C SER A 74 -5.11 -24.60 -7.10
N PRO A 75 -6.39 -25.01 -7.19
CA PRO A 75 -7.54 -24.12 -7.05
C PRO A 75 -7.59 -23.42 -5.69
N PHE A 76 -7.18 -24.11 -4.63
CA PHE A 76 -7.15 -23.57 -3.26
C PHE A 76 -6.13 -22.44 -3.14
N VAL A 77 -4.90 -22.65 -3.61
CA VAL A 77 -3.84 -21.62 -3.55
C VAL A 77 -4.24 -20.39 -4.37
N ARG A 78 -4.88 -20.61 -5.54
CA ARG A 78 -5.38 -19.50 -6.36
C ARG A 78 -6.46 -18.68 -5.65
N PHE A 79 -7.43 -19.34 -5.02
CA PHE A 79 -8.46 -18.68 -4.24
C PHE A 79 -7.86 -17.88 -3.07
N VAL A 80 -6.99 -18.50 -2.28
CA VAL A 80 -6.35 -17.84 -1.13
C VAL A 80 -5.51 -16.65 -1.57
N SER A 81 -4.70 -16.78 -2.63
CA SER A 81 -3.90 -15.66 -3.15
C SER A 81 -4.77 -14.50 -3.65
N HIS A 82 -5.91 -14.77 -4.29
CA HIS A 82 -6.83 -13.70 -4.72
C HIS A 82 -7.52 -13.05 -3.53
N ALA A 83 -7.98 -13.84 -2.57
CA ALA A 83 -8.61 -13.33 -1.35
C ALA A 83 -7.63 -12.45 -0.56
N THR A 84 -6.38 -12.89 -0.34
CA THR A 84 -5.38 -12.10 0.38
C THR A 84 -4.96 -10.85 -0.38
N GLY A 85 -4.93 -10.89 -1.72
CA GLY A 85 -4.72 -9.71 -2.57
C GLY A 85 -5.79 -8.63 -2.37
N TRP A 86 -7.07 -9.01 -2.44
CA TRP A 86 -8.18 -8.08 -2.20
C TRP A 86 -8.21 -7.54 -0.77
N VAL A 87 -7.96 -8.40 0.23
CA VAL A 87 -7.83 -7.98 1.62
C VAL A 87 -6.70 -6.96 1.78
N GLY A 88 -5.54 -7.18 1.15
CA GLY A 88 -4.42 -6.24 1.16
C GLY A 88 -4.76 -4.88 0.55
N LEU A 89 -5.53 -4.86 -0.55
CA LEU A 89 -6.00 -3.61 -1.17
C LEU A 89 -6.96 -2.85 -0.26
N ILE A 90 -8.00 -3.52 0.25
CA ILE A 90 -9.00 -2.90 1.15
C ILE A 90 -8.31 -2.40 2.43
N ALA A 91 -7.42 -3.20 2.99
CA ALA A 91 -6.65 -2.83 4.16
C ALA A 91 -5.75 -1.62 3.89
N THR A 92 -5.12 -1.53 2.71
CA THR A 92 -4.31 -0.35 2.31
C THR A 92 -5.17 0.90 2.24
N ILE A 93 -6.32 0.82 1.58
CA ILE A 93 -7.25 1.94 1.43
C ILE A 93 -7.67 2.41 2.82
N TRP A 94 -8.19 1.50 3.65
CA TRP A 94 -8.74 1.84 4.96
C TRP A 94 -7.68 2.33 5.96
N SER A 95 -6.54 1.65 6.06
CA SER A 95 -5.52 1.97 7.07
C SER A 95 -4.75 3.24 6.76
N LEU A 96 -4.68 3.66 5.50
CA LEU A 96 -3.99 4.88 5.08
C LEU A 96 -4.94 6.06 4.82
N VAL A 97 -6.27 5.89 4.92
CA VAL A 97 -7.21 7.02 4.91
C VAL A 97 -6.79 8.14 5.86
N PRO A 98 -6.45 7.87 7.14
CA PRO A 98 -6.16 8.93 8.09
C PRO A 98 -5.05 9.86 7.56
N VAL A 99 -3.98 9.28 7.01
CA VAL A 99 -2.79 9.95 6.49
C VAL A 99 -3.11 11.12 5.52
N VAL A 100 -4.23 11.06 4.80
CA VAL A 100 -4.63 12.07 3.83
C VAL A 100 -5.65 13.09 4.38
N PHE A 101 -6.48 12.66 5.34
CA PHE A 101 -7.65 13.42 5.80
C PHE A 101 -7.43 14.21 7.08
N THR A 102 -6.48 13.80 7.90
CA THR A 102 -6.27 14.36 9.22
C THR A 102 -5.05 15.27 9.21
N THR A 103 -5.11 16.34 10.00
CA THR A 103 -4.02 17.29 10.20
C THR A 103 -3.13 16.78 11.33
N TYR A 104 -1.83 16.64 11.10
CA TYR A 104 -0.98 15.80 11.96
C TYR A 104 0.26 16.44 12.53
N CYS A 105 0.82 17.45 11.87
CA CYS A 105 1.95 18.17 12.43
C CYS A 105 1.36 19.36 13.19
N GLY A 106 1.19 19.19 14.50
CA GLY A 106 0.73 20.20 15.45
C GLY A 106 1.75 20.36 16.57
#